data_AF-A0A7W6TZS0-F1
#
_entry.id   AF-A0A7W6TZS0-F1
#
_cell.length_a   1.000
_cell.length_b   1.000
_cell.length_c   1.000
_cell.angle_alpha   90.00
_cell.angle_beta   90.00
_cell.angle_gamma   90.00
#
_symmetry.space_group_name_H-M   'P 1'
#
loop_
_entity.id
_entity.type
_entity.pdbx_description
1 polymer ?
#
loop_
_entity_poly.entity_id
_entity_poly.type
_entity_poly.pdbx_seq_one_letter_code
_entity_poly.pdbx_strand_id
1 'polypeptide(L)'
;MLIWLLDLLRPYKEITTKLSLVHTDDHVADYAPESVAKWKLPAFKVTENHLALARRAWQAYRAETPKPCFDLLMTDLTALPRLRPALIALLEELPDSVTGLGASEMDILEFVNDGHTDPRIVEGARWLRNVFDENDAFDALLELGAHPAPPILLGDPAFDNEDRYFGRSEWKVTLTELGRSIFAREDDMWRHNRIYRWWGGTELTNERLWRWDRESRLLIAP
;
A
#
# COMPACT_ATOMS: atom_id res chain seq x y z
N MET A 1 5.41 9.46 -0.84
CA MET A 1 6.67 10.24 -0.70
C MET A 1 6.56 11.72 -1.11
N LEU A 2 6.08 12.10 -2.31
CA LEU A 2 6.10 13.50 -2.79
C LEU A 2 5.41 14.52 -1.86
N ILE A 3 4.20 14.21 -1.37
CA ILE A 3 3.44 15.15 -0.52
C ILE A 3 4.17 15.48 0.80
N TRP A 4 4.87 14.49 1.37
CA TRP A 4 5.68 14.68 2.56
C TRP A 4 6.87 15.60 2.27
N LEU A 5 7.59 15.35 1.17
CA LEU A 5 8.74 16.18 0.78
C LEU A 5 8.34 17.63 0.53
N LEU A 6 7.22 17.86 -0.16
CA LEU A 6 6.70 19.21 -0.40
C LEU A 6 6.27 19.90 0.90
N ASP A 7 5.63 19.20 1.85
CA ASP A 7 5.31 19.76 3.16
C ASP A 7 6.58 20.07 3.98
N LEU A 8 7.58 19.18 3.94
CA LEU A 8 8.87 19.35 4.60
C LEU A 8 9.64 20.57 4.07
N LEU A 9 9.67 20.76 2.75
CA LEU A 9 10.43 21.85 2.11
C LEU A 9 9.71 23.20 2.19
N ARG A 10 8.42 23.23 2.53
CA ARG A 10 7.58 24.43 2.55
C ARG A 10 8.17 25.63 3.31
N PRO A 11 8.85 25.48 4.47
CA PRO A 11 9.45 26.61 5.19
C PRO A 11 10.65 27.26 4.48
N TYR A 12 11.30 26.55 3.54
CA TYR A 12 12.54 26.97 2.88
C TYR A 12 12.25 27.65 1.54
N LYS A 13 12.03 28.97 1.55
CA LYS A 13 11.64 29.76 0.36
C LYS A 13 12.72 29.79 -0.72
N GLU A 14 13.98 29.83 -0.31
CA GLU A 14 15.16 29.76 -1.17
C GLU A 14 15.24 28.47 -2.00
N ILE A 15 14.64 27.38 -1.49
CA ILE A 15 14.52 26.08 -2.19
C ILE A 15 13.24 26.05 -3.02
N THR A 16 12.09 26.33 -2.41
CA THR A 16 10.76 26.17 -3.05
C THR A 16 10.57 27.08 -4.27
N THR A 17 11.17 28.26 -4.30
CA THR A 17 11.15 29.18 -5.47
C THR A 17 11.90 28.62 -6.70
N LYS A 18 12.84 27.70 -6.48
CA LYS A 18 13.62 27.06 -7.56
C LYS A 18 13.06 25.70 -7.96
N LEU A 19 12.25 25.09 -7.09
CA LEU A 19 11.73 23.74 -7.24
C LEU A 19 10.81 23.61 -8.47
N SER A 20 10.95 22.49 -9.18
CA SER A 20 10.10 22.12 -10.31
C SER A 20 9.76 20.63 -10.21
N LEU A 21 8.58 20.25 -10.67
CA LEU A 21 8.13 18.87 -10.76
C LEU A 21 8.22 18.40 -12.21
N VAL A 22 8.68 17.17 -12.39
CA VAL A 22 8.63 16.46 -13.66
C VAL A 22 7.80 15.21 -13.40
N HIS A 23 6.74 15.04 -14.19
CA HIS A 23 5.87 13.87 -14.10
C HIS A 23 6.22 12.90 -15.22
N THR A 24 6.32 11.64 -14.85
CA THR A 24 6.43 10.49 -15.77
C THR A 24 5.37 9.48 -15.38
N ASP A 25 4.89 8.74 -16.37
CA ASP A 25 3.92 7.67 -16.17
C ASP A 25 4.61 6.31 -15.90
N ASP A 26 5.95 6.30 -15.97
CA ASP A 26 6.79 5.12 -15.85
C ASP A 26 7.78 5.22 -14.67
N HIS A 27 8.20 4.08 -14.13
CA HIS A 27 9.13 4.00 -13.02
C HIS A 27 10.54 4.37 -13.49
N VAL A 28 11.01 5.56 -13.08
CA VAL A 28 12.34 6.07 -13.45
C VAL A 28 13.47 5.09 -13.12
N ALA A 29 13.29 4.28 -12.06
CA ALA A 29 14.26 3.29 -11.61
C ALA A 29 14.50 2.15 -12.62
N ASP A 30 13.57 1.91 -13.55
CA ASP A 30 13.67 0.84 -14.55
C ASP A 30 14.61 1.21 -15.71
N TYR A 31 15.07 2.45 -15.74
CA TYR A 31 15.87 3.00 -16.82
C TYR A 31 17.28 3.36 -16.35
N ALA A 32 18.27 3.09 -17.21
CA ALA A 32 19.64 3.55 -16.97
C ALA A 32 19.69 5.08 -16.84
N PRO A 33 20.55 5.64 -15.96
CA PRO A 33 20.64 7.08 -15.75
C PRO A 33 20.87 7.89 -17.04
N GLU A 34 21.65 7.35 -17.97
CA GLU A 34 21.95 7.98 -19.26
C GLU A 34 20.72 8.04 -20.18
N SER A 35 19.77 7.12 -20.01
CA SER A 35 18.49 7.11 -20.73
C SER A 35 17.54 8.14 -20.13
N VAL A 36 17.41 8.16 -18.80
CA VAL A 36 16.59 9.14 -18.08
C VAL A 36 17.06 10.57 -18.36
N ALA A 37 18.38 10.81 -18.41
CA ALA A 37 18.94 12.12 -18.72
C ALA A 37 18.57 12.65 -20.12
N LYS A 38 18.16 11.77 -21.04
CA LYS A 38 17.71 12.14 -22.40
C LYS A 38 16.21 12.42 -22.46
N TRP A 39 15.46 12.13 -21.41
CA TRP A 39 14.02 12.37 -21.38
C TRP A 39 13.72 13.86 -21.51
N LYS A 40 12.82 14.19 -22.44
CA LYS A 40 12.35 15.56 -22.69
C LYS A 40 10.94 15.74 -22.13
N LEU A 41 10.84 15.62 -20.81
CA LEU A 41 9.56 15.78 -20.10
C LEU A 41 9.34 17.25 -19.69
N PRO A 42 8.08 17.72 -19.70
CA PRO A 42 7.76 19.05 -19.24
C PRO A 42 8.04 19.18 -17.73
N ALA A 43 8.71 20.28 -17.36
CA ALA A 43 8.93 20.66 -15.98
C ALA A 43 7.93 21.74 -15.58
N PHE A 44 7.23 21.52 -14.47
CA PHE A 44 6.22 22.43 -13.93
C PHE A 44 6.77 23.10 -12.68
N LYS A 45 6.66 24.42 -12.59
CA LYS A 45 7.08 25.13 -11.38
C LYS A 45 6.20 24.76 -10.20
N VAL A 46 6.83 24.47 -9.07
CA VAL A 46 6.11 24.31 -7.81
C VAL A 46 5.57 25.67 -7.39
N THR A 47 4.26 25.72 -7.13
CA THR A 47 3.55 26.91 -6.67
C THR A 47 3.06 26.70 -5.23
N GLU A 48 2.59 27.77 -4.59
CA GLU A 48 1.99 27.64 -3.25
C GLU A 48 0.78 26.70 -3.20
N ASN A 49 0.03 26.57 -4.30
CA ASN A 49 -1.08 25.63 -4.36
C ASN A 49 -0.59 24.18 -4.21
N HIS A 50 0.55 23.84 -4.81
CA HIS A 50 1.15 22.51 -4.66
C HIS A 50 1.60 22.26 -3.22
N LEU A 51 2.27 23.23 -2.60
CA LEU A 51 2.75 23.12 -1.21
C LEU A 51 1.59 23.05 -0.21
N ALA A 52 0.54 23.85 -0.40
CA ALA A 52 -0.65 23.84 0.43
C ALA A 52 -1.43 22.53 0.30
N LEU A 53 -1.59 22.00 -0.93
CA LEU A 53 -2.23 20.72 -1.17
C LEU A 53 -1.43 19.56 -0.56
N ALA A 54 -0.11 19.55 -0.76
CA ALA A 54 0.78 18.54 -0.19
C ALA A 54 0.70 18.51 1.35
N ARG A 55 0.71 19.68 1.99
CA ARG A 55 0.51 19.80 3.44
C ARG A 55 -0.82 19.21 3.88
N ARG A 56 -1.92 19.59 3.24
CA ARG A 56 -3.26 19.08 3.57
C ARG A 56 -3.30 17.55 3.46
N ALA A 57 -2.77 17.00 2.37
CA ALA A 57 -2.70 15.56 2.15
C ALA A 57 -1.84 14.85 3.20
N TRP A 58 -0.67 15.40 3.52
CA TRP A 58 0.23 14.81 4.51
C TRP A 58 -0.36 14.81 5.92
N GLN A 59 -1.01 15.91 6.32
CA GLN A 59 -1.70 16.00 7.62
C GLN A 59 -2.90 15.04 7.68
N ALA A 60 -3.65 14.89 6.59
CA ALA A 60 -4.77 13.95 6.53
C ALA A 60 -4.31 12.50 6.68
N TYR A 61 -3.21 12.11 6.04
CA TYR A 61 -2.67 10.75 6.15
C TYR A 61 -2.12 10.44 7.54
N ARG A 62 -1.65 11.47 8.25
CA ARG A 62 -1.16 11.37 9.64
C ARG A 62 -2.24 11.53 10.71
N ALA A 63 -3.51 11.70 10.31
CA ALA A 63 -4.58 11.85 11.27
C ALA A 63 -4.87 10.54 12.00
N GLU A 64 -5.44 10.64 13.20
CA GLU A 64 -5.81 9.50 14.05
C GLU A 64 -6.93 8.61 13.46
N THR A 65 -7.57 9.07 12.39
CA THR A 65 -8.58 8.31 11.64
C THR A 65 -8.36 8.50 10.14
N PRO A 66 -8.82 7.58 9.28
CA PRO A 66 -8.70 7.70 7.83
C PRO A 66 -9.68 8.72 7.22
N LYS A 67 -10.62 9.25 8.02
CA LYS A 67 -11.67 10.15 7.57
C LYS A 67 -11.15 11.41 6.84
N PRO A 68 -10.11 12.13 7.34
CA PRO A 68 -9.56 13.27 6.60
C PRO A 68 -8.99 12.89 5.24
N CYS A 69 -8.40 11.71 5.10
CA CYS A 69 -7.93 11.21 3.80
C CYS A 69 -9.09 10.92 2.86
N PHE A 70 -10.15 10.30 3.35
CA PHE A 70 -11.37 10.08 2.58
C PHE A 70 -12.02 11.39 2.14
N ASP A 71 -12.18 12.36 3.06
CA ASP A 71 -12.79 13.65 2.78
C ASP A 71 -11.99 14.47 1.74
N LEU A 72 -10.66 14.28 1.66
CA LEU A 72 -9.84 14.91 0.62
C LEU A 72 -10.22 14.48 -0.79
N LEU A 73 -10.75 13.27 -0.98
CA LEU A 73 -11.27 12.83 -2.28
C LEU A 73 -12.42 13.73 -2.77
N MET A 74 -13.13 14.42 -1.89
CA MET A 74 -14.21 15.34 -2.28
C MET A 74 -13.71 16.75 -2.64
N THR A 75 -12.40 16.98 -2.62
CA THR A 75 -11.79 18.28 -2.91
C THR A 75 -11.06 18.30 -4.26
N ASP A 76 -10.69 19.49 -4.73
CA ASP A 76 -9.83 19.62 -5.92
C ASP A 76 -8.38 19.21 -5.60
N LEU A 77 -7.92 18.18 -6.31
CA LEU A 77 -6.57 17.60 -6.19
C LEU A 77 -5.76 17.79 -7.48
N THR A 78 -6.25 18.56 -8.45
CA THR A 78 -5.68 18.66 -9.81
C THR A 78 -4.28 19.26 -9.85
N ALA A 79 -3.89 20.06 -8.85
CA ALA A 79 -2.52 20.56 -8.72
C ALA A 79 -1.49 19.43 -8.52
N LEU A 80 -1.89 18.26 -8.03
CA LEU A 80 -1.05 17.07 -7.94
C LEU A 80 -1.80 15.91 -8.60
N PRO A 81 -1.72 15.74 -9.94
CA PRO A 81 -2.61 14.84 -10.69
C PRO A 81 -2.63 13.39 -10.22
N ARG A 82 -1.49 12.89 -9.70
CA ARG A 82 -1.35 11.52 -9.17
C ARG A 82 -1.83 11.36 -7.73
N LEU A 83 -2.20 12.44 -7.04
CA LEU A 83 -2.59 12.38 -5.63
C LEU A 83 -3.92 11.66 -5.42
N ARG A 84 -4.93 11.91 -6.27
CA ARG A 84 -6.23 11.25 -6.17
C ARG A 84 -6.11 9.71 -6.29
N PRO A 85 -5.52 9.14 -7.35
CA PRO A 85 -5.38 7.69 -7.44
C PRO A 85 -4.51 7.12 -6.30
N ALA A 86 -3.47 7.83 -5.86
CA ALA A 86 -2.66 7.39 -4.72
C ALA A 86 -3.44 7.34 -3.40
N LEU A 87 -4.31 8.32 -3.13
CA LEU A 87 -5.17 8.32 -1.94
C LEU A 87 -6.20 7.19 -1.99
N ILE A 88 -6.74 6.88 -3.17
CA ILE A 88 -7.66 5.75 -3.36
C ILE A 88 -6.92 4.43 -3.06
N ALA A 89 -5.76 4.21 -3.67
CA ALA A 89 -4.96 3.01 -3.43
C ALA A 89 -4.57 2.86 -1.95
N LEU A 90 -4.20 3.96 -1.28
CA LEU A 90 -3.95 3.95 0.17
C LEU A 90 -5.19 3.56 0.98
N LEU A 91 -6.37 4.10 0.66
CA LEU A 91 -7.62 3.75 1.37
C LEU A 91 -8.01 2.29 1.14
N GLU A 92 -7.68 1.73 -0.03
CA GLU A 92 -7.88 0.31 -0.32
C GLU A 92 -6.99 -0.63 0.52
N GLU A 93 -5.89 -0.13 1.12
CA GLU A 93 -5.09 -0.89 2.09
C GLU A 93 -5.67 -0.92 3.52
N LEU A 94 -6.74 -0.18 3.79
CA LEU A 94 -7.53 -0.44 4.99
C LEU A 94 -8.18 -1.84 4.87
N PRO A 95 -8.41 -2.53 6.01
CA PRO A 95 -9.14 -3.79 6.03
C PRO A 95 -10.43 -3.74 5.20
N ASP A 96 -10.58 -4.65 4.24
CA ASP A 96 -11.82 -4.75 3.44
C ASP A 96 -13.02 -5.05 4.35
N SER A 97 -14.17 -4.50 3.99
CA SER A 97 -15.42 -4.68 4.74
C SER A 97 -15.89 -6.13 4.87
N VAL A 98 -15.50 -7.00 3.93
CA VAL A 98 -15.89 -8.41 3.88
C VAL A 98 -14.74 -9.31 4.29
N THR A 99 -13.57 -9.17 3.64
CA THR A 99 -12.45 -10.10 3.82
C THR A 99 -11.52 -9.73 4.97
N GLY A 100 -11.56 -8.47 5.42
CA GLY A 100 -10.64 -7.92 6.42
C GLY A 100 -9.22 -7.63 5.90
N LEU A 101 -8.87 -8.04 4.68
CA LEU A 101 -7.53 -7.81 4.12
C LEU A 101 -7.43 -6.46 3.42
N GLY A 102 -6.23 -5.87 3.45
CA GLY A 102 -5.82 -4.79 2.57
C GLY A 102 -5.79 -5.23 1.10
N ALA A 103 -5.64 -4.30 0.18
CA ALA A 103 -5.78 -4.59 -1.24
C ALA A 103 -4.57 -5.32 -1.80
N SER A 104 -3.37 -4.92 -1.39
CA SER A 104 -2.14 -5.64 -1.74
C SER A 104 -2.10 -7.06 -1.15
N GLU A 105 -2.61 -7.26 0.08
CA GLU A 105 -2.73 -8.59 0.70
C GLU A 105 -3.71 -9.50 -0.08
N MET A 106 -4.83 -8.93 -0.56
CA MET A 106 -5.77 -9.67 -1.39
C MET A 106 -5.16 -10.06 -2.75
N ASP A 107 -4.40 -9.15 -3.37
CA ASP A 107 -3.70 -9.41 -4.62
C ASP A 107 -2.64 -10.53 -4.44
N ILE A 108 -1.97 -10.60 -3.28
CA ILE A 108 -1.09 -11.73 -2.90
C ILE A 108 -1.87 -13.05 -2.88
N LEU A 109 -3.04 -13.09 -2.24
CA LEU A 109 -3.90 -14.29 -2.20
C LEU A 109 -4.35 -14.71 -3.61
N GLU A 110 -4.66 -13.75 -4.49
CA GLU A 110 -5.03 -13.99 -5.88
C GLU A 110 -3.90 -14.67 -6.67
N PHE A 111 -2.65 -14.18 -6.55
CA PHE A 111 -1.50 -14.82 -7.20
C PHE A 111 -1.34 -16.29 -6.76
N VAL A 112 -1.49 -16.57 -5.47
CA VAL A 112 -1.39 -17.94 -4.95
C VAL A 112 -2.56 -18.79 -5.46
N ASN A 113 -3.77 -18.22 -5.52
CA ASN A 113 -4.94 -18.90 -6.06
C ASN A 113 -4.77 -19.26 -7.55
N ASP A 114 -4.12 -18.39 -8.32
CA ASP A 114 -3.80 -18.59 -9.74
C ASP A 114 -2.69 -19.65 -9.97
N GLY A 115 -2.15 -20.22 -8.89
CA GLY A 115 -1.20 -21.33 -8.92
C GLY A 115 0.26 -20.88 -8.84
N HIS A 116 0.52 -19.60 -8.58
CA HIS A 116 1.88 -19.15 -8.30
C HIS A 116 2.31 -19.62 -6.91
N THR A 117 3.33 -20.47 -6.87
CA THR A 117 3.85 -21.00 -5.60
C THR A 117 5.18 -20.42 -5.21
N ASP A 118 5.92 -19.75 -6.10
CA ASP A 118 7.22 -19.16 -5.76
C ASP A 118 6.98 -17.81 -5.04
N PRO A 119 7.45 -17.62 -3.79
CA PRO A 119 7.30 -16.35 -3.06
C PRO A 119 7.74 -15.13 -3.87
N ARG A 120 8.82 -15.26 -4.64
CA ARG A 120 9.38 -14.17 -5.47
C ARG A 120 8.46 -13.76 -6.62
N ILE A 121 7.60 -14.67 -7.06
CA ILE A 121 6.57 -14.39 -8.06
C ILE A 121 5.34 -13.78 -7.38
N VAL A 122 4.94 -14.34 -6.24
CA VAL A 122 3.78 -13.89 -5.46
C VAL A 122 3.96 -12.45 -4.96
N GLU A 123 5.16 -12.08 -4.49
CA GLU A 123 5.50 -10.69 -4.13
C GLU A 123 5.32 -9.72 -5.30
N GLY A 124 5.34 -10.20 -6.54
CA GLY A 124 5.04 -9.41 -7.73
C GLY A 124 3.65 -8.76 -7.71
N ALA A 125 2.71 -9.27 -6.92
CA ALA A 125 1.39 -8.67 -6.71
C ALA A 125 1.48 -7.19 -6.28
N ARG A 126 2.55 -6.79 -5.57
CA ARG A 126 2.79 -5.40 -5.12
C ARG A 126 2.76 -4.36 -6.24
N TRP A 127 3.16 -4.75 -7.45
CA TRP A 127 3.25 -3.86 -8.60
C TRP A 127 1.88 -3.44 -9.14
N LEU A 128 0.80 -4.13 -8.76
CA LEU A 128 -0.55 -3.80 -9.23
C LEU A 128 -1.05 -2.45 -8.71
N ARG A 129 -0.64 -2.06 -7.49
CA ARG A 129 -1.15 -0.86 -6.82
C ARG A 129 -0.09 0.21 -6.58
N ASN A 130 1.19 -0.14 -6.66
CA ASN A 130 2.31 0.77 -6.39
C ASN A 130 2.19 1.49 -5.03
N VAL A 131 1.64 0.80 -4.03
CA VAL A 131 1.57 1.28 -2.64
C VAL A 131 2.75 0.77 -1.85
N PHE A 132 3.04 -0.53 -1.96
CA PHE A 132 4.18 -1.21 -1.34
C PHE A 132 5.42 -1.15 -2.23
N ASP A 133 6.56 -0.89 -1.62
CA ASP A 133 7.85 -1.20 -2.24
C ASP A 133 8.18 -2.70 -2.12
N GLU A 134 9.38 -3.09 -2.57
CA GLU A 134 9.79 -4.50 -2.53
C GLU A 134 9.86 -5.07 -1.11
N ASN A 135 10.32 -4.27 -0.14
CA ASN A 135 10.42 -4.73 1.25
C ASN A 135 9.04 -4.78 1.90
N ASP A 136 8.19 -3.77 1.66
CA ASP A 136 6.84 -3.73 2.21
C ASP A 136 6.01 -4.95 1.77
N ALA A 137 6.15 -5.37 0.51
CA ALA A 137 5.44 -6.53 -0.03
C ALA A 137 5.95 -7.86 0.55
N PHE A 138 7.26 -7.95 0.76
CA PHE A 138 7.88 -9.08 1.44
C PHE A 138 7.38 -9.19 2.88
N ASP A 139 7.39 -8.07 3.62
CA ASP A 139 6.90 -8.00 4.99
C ASP A 139 5.41 -8.39 5.05
N ALA A 140 4.59 -7.93 4.11
CA ALA A 140 3.17 -8.31 4.02
C ALA A 140 2.99 -9.82 3.77
N LEU A 141 3.78 -10.42 2.88
CA LEU A 141 3.74 -11.87 2.65
C LEU A 141 4.12 -12.65 3.91
N LEU A 142 5.17 -12.22 4.62
CA LEU A 142 5.57 -12.84 5.88
C LEU A 142 4.50 -12.69 6.97
N GLU A 143 3.89 -11.50 7.10
CA GLU A 143 2.84 -11.22 8.07
C GLU A 143 1.63 -12.15 7.86
N LEU A 144 1.17 -12.29 6.61
CA LEU A 144 0.09 -13.22 6.24
C LEU A 144 0.40 -14.67 6.65
N GLY A 145 1.66 -15.10 6.57
CA GLY A 145 2.10 -16.44 6.97
C GLY A 145 2.38 -16.61 8.47
N ALA A 146 2.50 -15.51 9.24
CA ALA A 146 2.92 -15.52 10.64
C ALA A 146 1.75 -15.50 11.64
N HIS A 147 0.54 -15.22 11.19
CA HIS A 147 -0.65 -15.22 12.04
C HIS A 147 -0.97 -16.62 12.61
N PRO A 148 -1.57 -16.72 13.81
CA PRO A 148 -1.98 -18.01 14.40
C PRO A 148 -2.93 -18.82 13.52
N ALA A 149 -3.86 -18.15 12.83
CA ALA A 149 -4.67 -18.72 11.77
C ALA A 149 -4.28 -18.04 10.45
N PRO A 150 -3.22 -18.50 9.76
CA PRO A 150 -2.71 -17.78 8.61
C PRO A 150 -3.53 -18.10 7.35
N PRO A 151 -3.83 -17.12 6.47
CA PRO A 151 -4.46 -17.38 5.17
C PRO A 151 -3.52 -18.09 4.18
N ILE A 152 -2.21 -18.03 4.40
CA ILE A 152 -1.22 -18.69 3.54
C ILE A 152 -0.23 -19.50 4.38
N LEU A 153 0.36 -20.53 3.76
CA LEU A 153 1.52 -21.24 4.31
C LEU A 153 2.73 -20.98 3.43
N LEU A 154 3.84 -20.62 4.08
CA LEU A 154 5.16 -20.52 3.50
C LEU A 154 5.93 -21.81 3.86
N GLY A 155 5.84 -22.84 3.02
CA GLY A 155 6.46 -24.17 3.20
C GLY A 155 6.19 -24.88 4.53
N ASP A 156 7.18 -25.63 5.05
CA ASP A 156 7.04 -26.48 6.25
C ASP A 156 7.05 -25.62 7.54
N PRO A 157 6.01 -25.68 8.38
CA PRO A 157 5.90 -24.89 9.62
C PRO A 157 6.99 -25.20 10.68
N ALA A 158 7.85 -26.20 10.48
CA ALA A 158 8.92 -26.58 11.41
C ALA A 158 10.18 -25.67 11.41
N PHE A 159 10.31 -24.69 10.50
CA PHE A 159 11.49 -23.79 10.39
C PHE A 159 11.15 -22.32 10.67
N ASP A 160 12.10 -21.44 11.01
CA ASP A 160 11.83 -20.00 11.25
C ASP A 160 11.70 -19.16 9.96
N ASN A 161 11.18 -17.93 10.05
CA ASN A 161 10.82 -17.10 8.89
C ASN A 161 12.00 -16.43 8.15
N GLU A 162 13.15 -16.20 8.79
CA GLU A 162 14.30 -15.58 8.12
C GLU A 162 15.09 -16.61 7.32
N ASP A 163 15.26 -17.83 7.86
CA ASP A 163 15.89 -18.94 7.13
C ASP A 163 15.06 -19.39 5.89
N ARG A 164 13.76 -19.07 5.87
CA ARG A 164 12.82 -19.34 4.75
C ARG A 164 13.12 -18.53 3.48
N TYR A 165 13.72 -17.34 3.57
CA TYR A 165 13.91 -16.44 2.43
C TYR A 165 15.29 -16.56 1.76
N PHE A 166 16.36 -16.82 2.51
CA PHE A 166 17.74 -16.87 1.99
C PHE A 166 18.12 -18.19 1.27
N GLY A 167 17.13 -18.95 0.79
CA GLY A 167 17.34 -19.94 -0.29
C GLY A 167 17.92 -21.31 0.12
N ARG A 168 17.59 -21.83 1.30
CA ARG A 168 18.04 -23.16 1.74
C ARG A 168 17.10 -24.34 1.42
N SER A 169 15.95 -24.15 0.74
CA SER A 169 15.18 -25.25 0.12
C SER A 169 14.15 -24.77 -0.92
N GLU A 170 13.44 -25.72 -1.56
CA GLU A 170 12.41 -25.53 -2.58
C GLU A 170 11.06 -25.05 -1.98
N TRP A 171 10.95 -23.79 -1.55
CA TRP A 171 9.74 -23.30 -0.85
C TRP A 171 8.57 -22.99 -1.80
N LYS A 172 7.35 -23.33 -1.36
CA LYS A 172 6.09 -23.03 -2.04
C LYS A 172 5.13 -22.28 -1.11
N VAL A 173 4.49 -21.23 -1.64
CA VAL A 173 3.34 -20.56 -1.03
C VAL A 173 2.07 -21.34 -1.39
N THR A 174 1.20 -21.58 -0.41
CA THR A 174 -0.11 -22.23 -0.63
C THR A 174 -1.20 -21.56 0.21
N LEU A 175 -2.43 -21.54 -0.29
CA LEU A 175 -3.59 -21.09 0.49
C LEU A 175 -4.00 -22.13 1.54
N THR A 176 -4.27 -21.67 2.76
CA THR A 176 -4.96 -22.47 3.79
C THR A 176 -6.46 -22.56 3.51
N GLU A 177 -7.19 -23.32 4.33
CA GLU A 177 -8.66 -23.29 4.31
C GLU A 177 -9.21 -21.88 4.55
N LEU A 178 -8.65 -21.17 5.53
CA LEU A 178 -8.99 -19.77 5.78
C LEU A 178 -8.68 -18.89 4.57
N GLY A 179 -7.49 -19.03 3.95
CA GLY A 179 -7.12 -18.25 2.77
C GLY A 179 -8.06 -18.46 1.59
N ARG A 180 -8.50 -19.71 1.36
CA ARG A 180 -9.51 -20.02 0.31
C ARG A 180 -10.86 -19.39 0.63
N SER A 181 -11.29 -19.43 1.89
CA SER A 181 -12.56 -18.84 2.33
C SER A 181 -12.56 -17.31 2.23
N ILE A 182 -11.46 -16.67 2.66
CA ILE A 182 -11.23 -15.22 2.49
C ILE A 182 -11.23 -14.86 1.01
N PHE A 183 -10.51 -15.62 0.16
CA PHE A 183 -10.49 -15.37 -1.29
C PHE A 183 -11.88 -15.49 -1.92
N ALA A 184 -12.68 -16.47 -1.48
CA ALA A 184 -14.08 -16.65 -1.87
C ALA A 184 -15.02 -15.56 -1.32
N ARG A 185 -14.52 -14.62 -0.50
CA ARG A 185 -15.30 -13.59 0.21
C ARG A 185 -16.34 -14.17 1.18
N GLU A 186 -16.06 -15.35 1.72
CA GLU A 186 -16.94 -16.08 2.65
C GLU A 186 -16.53 -15.90 4.12
N ASP A 187 -15.32 -15.39 4.37
CA ASP A 187 -14.79 -15.18 5.72
C ASP A 187 -13.92 -13.91 5.84
N ASP A 188 -13.60 -13.56 7.08
CA ASP A 188 -12.90 -12.34 7.47
C ASP A 188 -11.67 -12.68 8.32
N MET A 189 -10.50 -12.19 7.88
CA MET A 189 -9.20 -12.40 8.54
C MET A 189 -9.24 -12.14 10.05
N TRP A 190 -9.94 -11.08 10.46
CA TRP A 190 -9.92 -10.58 11.84
C TRP A 190 -10.96 -11.22 12.75
N ARG A 191 -11.72 -12.21 12.26
CA ARG A 191 -12.50 -13.13 13.10
C ARG A 191 -11.63 -14.22 13.73
N HIS A 192 -10.54 -14.57 13.06
CA HIS A 192 -9.64 -15.65 13.45
C HIS A 192 -8.34 -15.14 14.08
N ASN A 193 -7.98 -13.89 13.78
CA ASN A 193 -6.74 -13.26 14.22
C ASN A 193 -7.00 -11.91 14.87
N ARG A 194 -6.03 -11.44 15.65
CA ARG A 194 -6.02 -10.08 16.18
C ARG A 194 -5.23 -9.16 15.25
N ILE A 195 -5.78 -7.98 15.01
CA ILE A 195 -5.09 -6.92 14.26
C ILE A 195 -4.43 -5.94 15.22
N TYR A 196 -3.18 -5.59 14.90
CA TYR A 196 -2.50 -4.44 15.49
C TYR A 196 -1.52 -3.88 14.45
N ARG A 197 -1.94 -2.85 13.71
CA ARG A 197 -1.10 -2.19 12.71
C ARG A 197 -1.41 -0.71 12.58
N TRP A 198 -0.52 0.02 11.92
CA TRP A 198 -0.71 1.44 11.63
C TRP A 198 -1.01 1.65 10.15
N TRP A 199 -2.09 2.37 9.87
CA TRP A 199 -2.38 2.92 8.54
C TRP A 199 -2.11 4.42 8.59
N GLY A 200 -0.97 4.87 8.06
CA GLY A 200 -0.53 6.25 8.24
C GLY A 200 -0.48 6.64 9.73
N GLY A 201 -1.30 7.61 10.13
CA GLY A 201 -1.48 8.01 11.54
C GLY A 201 -2.64 7.35 12.28
N THR A 202 -3.33 6.39 11.65
CA THR A 202 -4.45 5.65 12.25
C THR A 202 -3.96 4.33 12.84
N GLU A 203 -4.17 4.14 14.13
CA GLU A 203 -3.99 2.86 14.80
C GLU A 203 -5.20 1.94 14.53
N LEU A 204 -4.95 0.74 14.01
CA LEU A 204 -5.97 -0.27 13.76
C LEU A 204 -5.86 -1.40 14.79
N THR A 205 -6.91 -1.57 15.57
CA THR A 205 -7.13 -2.71 16.49
C THR A 205 -8.51 -3.31 16.24
N ASN A 206 -8.83 -4.47 16.81
CA ASN A 206 -10.17 -5.05 16.69
C ASN A 206 -11.28 -4.11 17.19
N GLU A 207 -10.99 -3.23 18.17
CA GLU A 207 -11.94 -2.23 18.72
C GLU A 207 -11.99 -0.93 17.91
N ARG A 208 -10.97 -0.66 17.07
CA ARG A 208 -10.85 0.56 16.25
C ARG A 208 -10.71 0.21 14.78
N LEU A 209 -11.48 -0.78 14.33
CA LEU A 209 -11.32 -1.38 13.03
C LEU A 209 -12.03 -0.59 11.94
N TRP A 210 -11.38 0.49 11.48
CA TRP A 210 -11.80 1.19 10.27
C TRP A 210 -11.67 0.25 9.07
N ARG A 211 -12.71 0.22 8.24
CA ARG A 211 -12.78 -0.65 7.07
C ARG A 211 -13.05 0.13 5.80
N TRP A 212 -12.67 -0.45 4.67
CA TRP A 212 -12.96 0.07 3.35
C TRP A 212 -13.88 -0.88 2.60
N ASP A 213 -15.01 -0.37 2.12
CA ASP A 213 -15.84 -1.11 1.17
C ASP A 213 -15.40 -0.75 -0.25
N ARG A 214 -14.75 -1.70 -0.92
CA ARG A 214 -14.24 -1.53 -2.28
C ARG A 214 -15.34 -1.40 -3.33
N GLU A 215 -16.48 -2.05 -3.12
CA GLU A 215 -17.59 -2.05 -4.08
C GLU A 215 -18.29 -0.69 -4.07
N SER A 216 -18.66 -0.20 -2.88
CA SER A 216 -19.32 1.10 -2.73
C SER A 216 -18.33 2.28 -2.68
N ARG A 217 -17.03 2.01 -2.51
CA ARG A 217 -15.96 2.99 -2.29
C ARG A 217 -16.23 3.89 -1.10
N LEU A 218 -16.67 3.28 0.00
CA LEU A 218 -17.02 3.95 1.24
C LEU A 218 -16.11 3.54 2.38
N LEU A 219 -15.82 4.53 3.22
CA LEU A 219 -15.14 4.33 4.49
C LEU A 219 -16.16 3.92 5.57
N ILE A 220 -15.89 2.80 6.24
CA ILE A 220 -16.71 2.25 7.33
C ILE A 220 -16.01 2.52 8.66
N ALA A 221 -16.73 3.16 9.57
CA ALA A 221 -16.26 3.40 10.93
C ALA A 221 -16.34 2.11 11.79
N PRO A 222 -15.52 2.00 12.85
CA PRO A 222 -15.57 0.88 13.81
C PRO A 222 -16.95 0.65 14.43
#